data_AF-A0A507R362-F1
#
_entry.id   AF-A0A507R362-F1
#
_cell.length_a   1.000
_cell.length_b   1.000
_cell.length_c   1.000
_cell.angle_alpha   90.00
_cell.angle_beta   90.00
_cell.angle_gamma   90.00
#
_symmetry.space_group_name_H-M   'P 1'
#
loop_
_entity.id
_entity.type
_entity.pdbx_description
1 polymer ?
#
loop_
_entity_poly.entity_id
_entity_poly.type
_entity_poly.pdbx_seq_one_letter_code
_entity_poly.pdbx_strand_id
1 'polypeptide(L)'
;MAIQATVSARSAYRQLLRATRLAFKDDTRVLLAARQQARQNFDQNRREGVDTPMKINHAVEVANILRHNIVQGVREADNEEARWSM
;
A
#
# COMPACT_ATOMS: atom_id res chain seq x y z
N MET A 1 2.83 -28.65 7.82
CA MET A 1 2.37 -27.32 8.28
C MET A 1 3.09 -26.27 7.45
N ALA A 2 2.38 -25.53 6.59
CA ALA A 2 3.00 -24.50 5.78
C ALA A 2 3.40 -23.33 6.67
N ILE A 3 4.70 -23.04 6.74
CA ILE A 3 5.24 -21.87 7.42
C ILE A 3 4.89 -20.67 6.53
N GLN A 4 3.71 -20.08 6.74
CA GLN A 4 3.44 -18.76 6.19
C GLN A 4 4.46 -17.81 6.83
N ALA A 5 5.36 -17.25 6.02
CA ALA A 5 6.26 -16.20 6.48
C ALA A 5 5.39 -15.07 7.06
N THR A 6 5.34 -14.95 8.38
CA THR A 6 4.52 -13.95 9.06
C THR A 6 5.18 -12.60 8.84
N VAL A 7 4.66 -11.86 7.85
CA VAL A 7 5.01 -10.45 7.65
C VAL A 7 4.77 -9.76 8.99
N SER A 8 5.81 -9.18 9.60
CA SER A 8 5.61 -8.45 10.86
C SER A 8 4.76 -7.20 10.64
N ALA A 9 4.02 -6.77 11.67
CA ALA A 9 3.25 -5.51 11.61
C ALA A 9 4.13 -4.32 11.17
N ARG A 10 5.39 -4.28 11.62
CA ARG A 10 6.35 -3.23 11.23
C ARG A 10 6.69 -3.29 9.74
N SER A 11 6.84 -4.47 9.15
CA SER A 11 7.15 -4.57 7.72
C SER A 11 5.92 -4.25 6.87
N ALA A 12 4.73 -4.72 7.26
CA ALA A 12 3.46 -4.34 6.62
C ALA A 12 3.25 -2.82 6.64
N TYR A 13 3.47 -2.16 7.79
CA TYR A 13 3.39 -0.71 7.91
C TYR A 13 4.34 0.01 6.95
N ARG A 14 5.60 -0.41 6.88
CA ARG A 14 6.60 0.16 5.96
C ARG A 14 6.21 -0.05 4.50
N GLN A 15 5.67 -1.22 4.16
CA GLN A 15 5.20 -1.52 2.81
C GLN A 15 4.06 -0.61 2.38
N LEU A 16 3.10 -0.36 3.27
CA LEU A 16 1.98 0.55 3.06
C LEU A 16 2.45 2.01 2.88
N LEU A 17 3.35 2.49 3.73
CA LEU A 17 3.91 3.85 3.61
C LEU A 17 4.69 4.08 2.31
N ARG A 18 5.36 3.03 1.79
CA ARG A 18 6.02 3.10 0.48
C ARG A 18 5.00 3.13 -0.66
N ALA A 19 3.99 2.28 -0.60
CA ALA A 19 2.97 2.20 -1.64
C ALA A 19 2.18 3.52 -1.75
N THR A 20 1.76 4.10 -0.62
CA THR A 20 1.10 5.43 -0.58
C THR A 20 1.99 6.54 -1.17
N ARG A 21 3.29 6.55 -0.87
CA ARG A 21 4.23 7.51 -1.46
C ARG A 21 4.28 7.42 -2.97
N LEU A 22 4.28 6.21 -3.54
CA LEU A 22 4.32 6.02 -4.98
C LEU A 22 2.97 6.39 -5.61
N ALA A 23 1.86 6.01 -4.98
CA ALA A 23 0.50 6.21 -5.50
C ALA A 23 0.11 7.68 -5.56
N PHE A 24 0.53 8.45 -4.57
CA PHE A 24 0.13 9.84 -4.38
C PHE A 24 1.33 10.78 -4.49
N LYS A 25 2.32 10.44 -5.34
CA LYS A 25 3.55 11.24 -5.47
C LYS A 25 3.26 12.69 -5.88
N ASP A 26 2.25 12.89 -6.71
CA ASP A 26 1.84 14.20 -7.25
C ASP A 26 0.65 14.82 -6.48
N ASP A 27 0.07 14.08 -5.52
CA ASP A 27 -1.01 14.56 -4.64
C ASP A 27 -0.55 14.55 -3.18
N THR A 28 0.12 15.63 -2.79
CA THR A 28 0.67 15.77 -1.44
C THR A 28 -0.43 15.76 -0.35
N ARG A 29 -1.63 16.28 -0.66
CA ARG A 29 -2.73 16.35 0.32
C ARG A 29 -3.24 14.94 0.63
N VAL A 30 -3.50 14.14 -0.40
CA VAL A 30 -3.93 12.74 -0.25
C VAL A 30 -2.81 11.89 0.35
N LEU A 31 -1.55 12.13 -0.03
CA LEU A 31 -0.40 11.45 0.57
C LEU A 31 -0.35 11.63 2.10
N LEU A 32 -0.49 12.87 2.58
CA LEU A 32 -0.46 13.17 4.02
C LEU A 32 -1.63 12.51 4.75
N ALA A 33 -2.84 12.61 4.20
CA ALA A 33 -4.04 11.99 4.76
C ALA A 33 -3.90 10.46 4.85
N ALA A 34 -3.41 9.81 3.78
CA ALA A 34 -3.20 8.36 3.76
C ALA A 34 -2.16 7.90 4.79
N ARG A 35 -1.08 8.66 4.97
CA ARG A 35 -0.06 8.35 6.00
C ARG A 35 -0.62 8.52 7.41
N GLN A 36 -1.41 9.55 7.65
CA GLN A 36 -2.08 9.77 8.93
C GLN A 36 -3.05 8.63 9.24
N GLN A 37 -3.89 8.24 8.28
CA GLN A 37 -4.83 7.13 8.43
C GLN A 37 -4.10 5.81 8.73
N ALA A 38 -3.03 5.50 7.99
CA ALA A 38 -2.21 4.33 8.25
C ALA A 38 -1.64 4.34 9.67
N ARG A 39 -1.13 5.50 10.13
CA ARG A 39 -0.62 5.63 11.50
C ARG A 39 -1.72 5.41 12.54
N GLN A 40 -2.87 6.06 12.39
CA GLN A 40 -3.99 5.92 13.32
C GLN A 40 -4.47 4.47 13.43
N ASN A 41 -4.62 3.77 12.30
CA ASN A 41 -5.02 2.36 12.29
C ASN A 41 -4.02 1.45 13.02
N PHE A 42 -2.72 1.67 12.84
CA PHE A 42 -1.70 0.88 13.53
C PHE A 42 -1.61 1.24 15.03
N ASP A 43 -1.77 2.52 15.38
CA ASP A 43 -1.75 2.98 16.77
C ASP A 43 -2.98 2.48 17.55
N GLN A 44 -4.18 2.47 16.93
CA GLN A 44 -5.41 1.90 17.50
C GLN A 44 -5.30 0.39 17.75
N ASN A 45 -4.50 -0.32 16.95
CA ASN A 45 -4.31 -1.76 17.01
C ASN A 45 -2.93 -2.14 17.57
N ARG A 46 -2.36 -1.29 18.43
CA ARG A 46 -1.02 -1.49 19.01
C ARG A 46 -0.91 -2.72 19.91
N ARG A 47 -2.02 -3.16 20.50
CA ARG A 47 -2.08 -4.38 21.32
C ARG A 47 -2.41 -5.57 20.43
N GLU A 48 -1.61 -6.62 20.55
CA GLU A 48 -1.85 -7.86 19.82
C GLU A 48 -3.11 -8.55 20.35
N GLY A 49 -4.07 -8.77 19.45
CA GLY A 49 -5.26 -9.59 19.65
C GLY A 49 -5.34 -10.73 18.64
N VAL A 50 -6.40 -11.53 18.73
CA VAL A 50 -6.67 -12.67 17.84
C VAL A 50 -6.75 -12.24 16.37
N ASP A 51 -7.15 -10.99 16.11
CA ASP A 51 -7.30 -10.42 14.76
C ASP A 51 -6.03 -9.76 14.21
N THR A 52 -4.93 -9.73 14.97
CA THR A 52 -3.67 -9.09 14.55
C THR A 52 -3.16 -9.60 13.21
N PRO A 53 -3.11 -10.92 12.94
CA PRO A 53 -2.65 -11.43 11.65
C PRO A 53 -3.52 -10.94 10.48
N MET A 54 -4.84 -10.87 10.68
CA MET A 54 -5.78 -10.38 9.68
C MET A 54 -5.54 -8.89 9.37
N LYS A 55 -5.33 -8.06 10.38
CA LYS A 55 -5.03 -6.63 10.22
C LYS A 55 -3.70 -6.39 9.50
N ILE A 56 -2.68 -7.20 9.81
CA ILE A 56 -1.40 -7.17 9.11
C ILE A 56 -1.59 -7.51 7.63
N ASN A 57 -2.32 -8.59 7.33
CA ASN A 57 -2.59 -9.01 5.96
C ASN A 57 -3.37 -7.93 5.19
N HIS A 58 -4.38 -7.33 5.82
CA HIS A 58 -5.13 -6.23 5.23
C HIS A 58 -4.23 -5.04 4.85
N ALA A 59 -3.28 -4.65 5.70
CA ALA A 59 -2.33 -3.59 5.37
C ALA A 59 -1.41 -3.94 4.18
N VAL A 60 -1.04 -5.22 4.05
CA VAL A 60 -0.26 -5.73 2.90
C VAL A 60 -1.11 -5.70 1.62
N GLU A 61 -2.37 -6.12 1.68
CA GLU A 61 -3.31 -6.08 0.56
C GLU A 61 -3.52 -4.66 0.04
N VAL A 62 -3.77 -3.69 0.94
CA VAL A 62 -3.90 -2.27 0.56
C VAL A 62 -2.62 -1.80 -0.12
N ALA A 63 -1.44 -2.15 0.42
CA ALA A 63 -0.17 -1.79 -0.19
C ALA A 63 0.00 -2.41 -1.59
N ASN A 64 -0.49 -3.61 -1.80
CA ASN A 64 -0.46 -4.27 -3.11
C ASN A 64 -1.41 -3.60 -4.10
N ILE A 65 -2.64 -3.29 -3.71
CA ILE A 65 -3.62 -2.58 -4.56
C ILE A 65 -3.04 -1.24 -5.01
N LEU A 66 -2.50 -0.46 -4.08
CA LEU A 66 -1.88 0.83 -4.40
C LEU A 66 -0.75 0.70 -5.42
N ARG A 67 0.09 -0.34 -5.32
CA ARG A 67 1.16 -0.57 -6.32
C ARG A 67 0.63 -1.03 -7.67
N HIS A 68 -0.35 -1.94 -7.70
CA HIS A 68 -0.91 -2.44 -8.94
C HIS A 68 -1.60 -1.33 -9.73
N ASN A 69 -2.35 -0.46 -9.06
CA ASN A 69 -3.03 0.65 -9.72
C ASN A 69 -2.04 1.63 -10.37
N ILE A 70 -0.87 1.86 -9.75
CA ILE A 70 0.20 2.68 -10.35
C ILE A 70 0.79 1.99 -11.58
N VAL A 71 1.13 0.70 -11.46
CA VAL A 71 1.75 -0.06 -12.57
C VAL A 71 0.80 -0.11 -13.77
N GLN A 72 -0.51 -0.24 -13.53
CA GLN A 72 -1.52 -0.17 -14.58
C GLN A 72 -1.57 1.21 -15.22
N GLY A 73 -1.66 2.28 -14.42
CA GLY A 73 -1.69 3.65 -14.94
C GLY A 73 -0.44 4.04 -15.75
N VAL A 74 0.76 3.57 -15.35
CA VAL A 74 2.01 3.80 -16.11
C VAL A 74 1.98 3.04 -17.44
N ARG A 75 1.57 1.76 -17.45
CA ARG A 75 1.53 0.95 -18.68
C ARG A 75 0.49 1.47 -19.69
N GLU A 76 -0.64 1.98 -19.20
CA GLU A 76 -1.65 2.62 -20.04
C GLU A 76 -1.13 3.91 -20.66
N ALA A 77 -0.47 4.77 -19.87
CA ALA A 77 0.15 6.00 -20.38
C ALA A 77 1.22 5.71 -21.46
N ASP A 78 2.12 4.76 -21.22
CA ASP A 78 3.15 4.37 -22.18
C ASP A 78 2.55 3.82 -23.49
N ASN A 79 1.46 3.04 -23.40
CA ASN A 79 0.75 2.49 -24.56
C ASN A 79 0.00 3.58 -25.35
N GLU A 80 -0.61 4.54 -24.65
CA GLU A 80 -1.24 5.69 -25.29
C GLU A 80 -0.20 6.54 -26.04
N GLU A 81 0.92 6.91 -25.39
CA GLU A 81 2.00 7.67 -26.04
C GLU A 81 2.54 6.97 -27.30
N ALA A 82 2.76 5.65 -27.24
CA ALA A 82 3.19 4.86 -28.39
C ALA A 82 2.19 4.94 -29.56
N ARG A 83 0.88 4.93 -29.26
CA ARG A 83 -0.20 4.95 -30.26
C ARG A 83 -0.34 6.30 -30.98
N TRP A 84 0.05 7.41 -30.36
CA TRP A 84 0.01 8.75 -30.98
C TRP A 84 1.31 9.10 -31.73
N SER A 85 2.38 8.32 -31.56
CA SER A 85 3.67 8.53 -32.22
C SER A 85 3.80 7.91 -33.63
N MET A 86 2.72 7.34 -34.16
CA MET A 86 2.65 6.64 -35.46
C MET A 86 1.64 7.29 -36.39
#